data_AF-A0A0F9JZ08-F1
#
_entry.id   AF-A0A0F9JZ08-F1
#
_cell.length_a   1.000
_cell.length_b   1.000
_cell.length_c   1.000
_cell.angle_alpha   90.00
_cell.angle_beta   90.00
_cell.angle_gamma   90.00
#
_symmetry.space_group_name_H-M   'P 1'
#
loop_
_entity.id
_entity.type
_entity.pdbx_description
1 polymer ?
#
loop_
_entity_poly.entity_id
_entity_poly.type
_entity_poly.pdbx_seq_one_letter_code
_entity_poly.pdbx_strand_id
1 'polypeptide(L)'
;MVKMEKEFLKYGKIKQIGDKENVGIFGTDDEDIVIQEKIDGANFRFMFKDDEQIIFGSRNRGLNDTDEEEGSWKRCIKYIREKITEYPKGTDITSFIFYGECCIRHSISYQWDKMPPYLGFDIYDTRDKVYLNHKLAKEIFKQLGLEFVPVIKVVKAKDIKEISDKDVPKSAYYEGPAEGIVFKNYAKQLMAKFVTDKFKEVNKDTFGTSKKWAKNDNEIIVAKYCTNPRIDKWIFKLIDDGHELQMKMMQHLPTAVYKDIMQEEGQEILFSKFAINFQDLKKQVTRRCLAVLKQVIGNNALSEKDEKKNKLEETL
;
A
#
# COMPACT_ATOMS: atom_id res chain seq x y z
N MET A 1 -13.29 -24.30 -25.23
CA MET A 1 -12.43 -23.13 -24.94
C MET A 1 -12.00 -23.24 -23.50
N VAL A 2 -10.70 -23.40 -23.24
CA VAL A 2 -10.16 -23.36 -21.87
C VAL A 2 -10.33 -21.93 -21.39
N LYS A 3 -11.14 -21.69 -20.36
CA LYS A 3 -11.16 -20.41 -19.65
C LYS A 3 -9.73 -20.20 -19.13
N MET A 4 -8.97 -19.31 -19.75
CA MET A 4 -7.76 -18.81 -19.09
C MET A 4 -8.24 -18.14 -17.82
N GLU A 5 -7.84 -18.66 -16.66
CA GLU A 5 -7.99 -17.93 -15.42
C GLU A 5 -7.33 -16.56 -15.63
N LYS A 6 -8.11 -15.48 -15.50
CA LYS A 6 -7.59 -14.12 -15.57
C LYS A 6 -6.59 -13.96 -14.43
N GLU A 7 -5.31 -14.14 -14.74
CA GLU A 7 -4.26 -13.94 -13.77
C GLU A 7 -4.15 -12.46 -13.42
N PHE A 8 -4.12 -12.18 -12.13
CA PHE A 8 -3.87 -10.84 -11.64
C PHE A 8 -2.46 -10.37 -12.01
N LEU A 9 -2.35 -9.59 -13.08
CA LEU A 9 -1.09 -8.95 -13.45
C LEU A 9 -0.62 -8.05 -12.30
N LYS A 10 0.63 -8.25 -11.89
CA LYS A 10 1.27 -7.46 -10.83
C LYS A 10 1.49 -6.04 -11.29
N TYR A 11 1.11 -5.07 -10.45
CA TYR A 11 1.47 -3.68 -10.72
C TYR A 11 2.98 -3.49 -10.66
N GLY A 12 3.54 -2.94 -11.73
CA GLY A 12 4.97 -2.73 -11.91
C GLY A 12 5.61 -2.02 -10.72
N LYS A 13 6.86 -2.37 -10.40
CA LYS A 13 7.58 -1.65 -9.34
C LYS A 13 8.04 -0.29 -9.83
N ILE A 14 7.27 0.74 -9.51
CA ILE A 14 7.67 2.13 -9.75
C ILE A 14 8.99 2.42 -9.01
N LYS A 15 10.03 2.75 -9.77
CA LYS A 15 11.36 3.09 -9.26
C LYS A 15 11.48 4.58 -8.98
N GLN A 16 12.44 4.90 -8.11
CA GLN A 16 12.82 6.28 -7.87
C GLN A 16 13.27 6.91 -9.20
N ILE A 17 12.94 8.17 -9.42
CA ILE A 17 13.45 8.90 -10.58
C ILE A 17 14.98 8.83 -10.69
N GLY A 18 15.49 8.65 -11.92
CA GLY A 18 16.91 8.44 -12.19
C GLY A 18 17.37 6.97 -12.14
N ASP A 19 16.46 6.03 -11.91
CA ASP A 19 16.74 4.60 -12.02
C ASP A 19 16.87 4.20 -13.51
N LYS A 20 17.73 3.22 -13.79
CA LYS A 20 17.93 2.70 -15.15
C LYS A 20 16.62 2.25 -15.84
N GLU A 21 15.63 1.80 -15.05
CA GLU A 21 14.34 1.33 -15.55
C GLU A 21 13.38 2.47 -15.94
N ASN A 22 13.67 3.72 -15.58
CA ASN A 22 12.88 4.90 -15.98
C ASN A 22 13.69 5.92 -16.79
N VAL A 23 14.82 5.50 -17.36
CA VAL A 23 15.56 6.30 -18.33
C VAL A 23 14.65 6.68 -19.49
N GLY A 24 14.62 7.97 -19.83
CA GLY A 24 13.78 8.48 -20.91
C GLY A 24 12.30 8.64 -20.56
N ILE A 25 11.91 8.58 -19.27
CA ILE A 25 10.54 8.91 -18.82
C ILE A 25 10.15 10.34 -19.22
N PHE A 26 11.10 11.27 -19.27
CA PHE A 26 10.90 12.64 -19.76
C PHE A 26 11.19 12.81 -21.26
N GLY A 27 11.35 11.69 -21.96
CA GLY A 27 11.24 11.52 -23.40
C GLY A 27 11.58 12.68 -24.32
N THR A 28 10.69 12.90 -25.29
CA THR A 28 10.71 14.04 -26.21
C THR A 28 9.95 15.19 -25.58
N ASP A 29 10.37 16.41 -25.91
CA ASP A 29 10.02 17.63 -25.18
C ASP A 29 8.49 17.85 -24.99
N ASP A 30 7.64 17.36 -25.90
CA ASP A 30 6.21 17.69 -25.94
C ASP A 30 5.26 16.61 -25.39
N GLU A 31 5.76 15.51 -24.83
CA GLU A 31 4.93 14.49 -24.20
C GLU A 31 4.32 14.99 -22.87
N ASP A 32 3.08 14.61 -22.59
CA ASP A 32 2.42 14.93 -21.32
C ASP A 32 2.88 13.99 -20.21
N ILE A 33 3.34 14.57 -19.10
CA ILE A 33 3.64 13.88 -17.86
C ILE A 33 2.57 14.22 -16.84
N VAL A 34 1.88 13.19 -16.37
CA VAL A 34 0.88 13.31 -15.32
C VAL A 34 1.58 13.16 -13.98
N ILE A 35 1.42 14.15 -13.10
CA ILE A 35 1.98 14.13 -11.75
C ILE A 35 0.84 13.92 -10.77
N GLN A 36 0.89 12.83 -10.02
CA GLN A 36 -0.12 12.44 -9.03
C GLN A 36 0.47 12.45 -7.62
N GLU A 37 -0.37 12.79 -6.64
CA GLU A 37 -0.03 12.57 -5.24
C GLU A 37 0.25 11.09 -5.01
N LYS A 38 1.41 10.77 -4.41
CA LYS A 38 1.67 9.42 -3.95
C LYS A 38 0.98 9.22 -2.60
N ILE A 39 0.01 8.32 -2.57
CA ILE A 39 -0.68 7.91 -1.34
C ILE A 39 0.13 6.83 -0.62
N ASP A 40 0.18 6.97 0.71
CA ASP A 40 0.81 6.01 1.62
C ASP A 40 -0.25 5.07 2.20
N GLY A 41 -0.51 3.98 1.49
CA GLY A 41 -1.41 2.93 1.94
C GLY A 41 -0.85 1.57 1.54
N ALA A 42 -1.72 0.71 1.03
CA ALA A 42 -1.30 -0.55 0.44
C ALA A 42 -1.84 -0.72 -0.98
N ASN A 43 -0.94 -1.04 -1.91
CA ASN A 43 -1.30 -1.32 -3.30
C ASN A 43 -2.35 -2.45 -3.39
N PHE A 44 -3.42 -2.13 -4.10
CA PHE A 44 -4.61 -2.94 -4.20
C PHE A 44 -5.13 -2.96 -5.63
N ARG A 45 -5.79 -4.05 -6.00
CA ARG A 45 -6.35 -4.21 -7.33
C ARG A 45 -7.65 -5.00 -7.29
N PHE A 46 -8.49 -4.73 -8.27
CA PHE A 46 -9.67 -5.55 -8.53
C PHE A 46 -9.90 -5.70 -10.04
N MET A 47 -10.69 -6.71 -10.41
CA MET A 47 -11.08 -7.01 -11.77
C MET A 47 -12.51 -7.51 -11.80
N PHE A 48 -13.19 -7.29 -12.92
CA PHE A 48 -14.49 -7.90 -13.20
C PHE A 48 -14.31 -9.23 -13.95
N LYS A 49 -15.00 -10.26 -13.47
CA LYS A 49 -15.20 -11.52 -14.18
C LYS A 49 -16.40 -11.42 -15.12
N ASP A 50 -16.50 -12.40 -16.00
CA ASP A 50 -17.53 -12.46 -17.04
C ASP A 50 -18.95 -12.68 -16.47
N ASP A 51 -19.04 -13.14 -15.23
CA ASP A 51 -20.27 -13.31 -14.44
C ASP A 51 -20.53 -12.12 -13.51
N GLU A 52 -19.95 -10.95 -13.83
CA GLU A 52 -20.10 -9.72 -13.06
C GLU A 52 -19.50 -9.77 -11.63
N GLN A 53 -18.85 -10.88 -11.24
CA GLN A 53 -18.16 -10.95 -9.96
C GLN A 53 -16.91 -10.08 -9.95
N ILE A 54 -16.68 -9.39 -8.82
CA ILE A 54 -15.44 -8.66 -8.58
C ILE A 54 -14.48 -9.58 -7.83
N ILE A 55 -13.27 -9.75 -8.38
CA ILE A 55 -12.16 -10.38 -7.67
C ILE A 55 -11.19 -9.33 -7.17
N PHE A 56 -10.61 -9.58 -6.00
CA PHE A 56 -9.68 -8.67 -5.33
C PHE A 56 -8.26 -9.23 -5.22
N GLY A 57 -7.29 -8.34 -5.17
CA GLY A 57 -5.88 -8.69 -5.04
C GLY A 57 -5.09 -7.62 -4.30
N SER A 58 -4.12 -8.07 -3.51
CA SER A 58 -3.01 -7.21 -3.10
C SER A 58 -2.00 -7.09 -4.25
N ARG A 59 -0.92 -6.34 -4.03
CA ARG A 59 0.20 -6.26 -4.97
C ARG A 59 0.74 -7.61 -5.44
N ASN A 60 0.84 -8.59 -4.55
CA ASN A 60 1.64 -9.80 -4.80
C ASN A 60 0.79 -11.05 -5.00
N ARG A 61 -0.51 -11.03 -4.67
CA ARG A 61 -1.39 -12.19 -4.73
C ARG A 61 -2.86 -11.78 -4.90
N GLY A 62 -3.69 -12.72 -5.35
CA GLY A 62 -5.14 -12.62 -5.16
C GLY A 62 -5.50 -12.73 -3.68
N LEU A 63 -6.67 -12.22 -3.32
CA LEU A 63 -7.25 -12.36 -1.99
C LEU A 63 -8.26 -13.51 -1.99
N ASN A 64 -8.35 -14.21 -0.87
CA ASN A 64 -9.34 -15.26 -0.64
C ASN A 64 -10.45 -14.74 0.29
N ASP A 65 -11.52 -15.52 0.47
CA ASP A 65 -12.68 -15.13 1.27
C ASP A 65 -12.30 -14.62 2.68
N THR A 66 -11.33 -15.27 3.35
CA THR A 66 -10.84 -14.82 4.66
C THR A 66 -10.21 -13.43 4.61
N ASP A 67 -9.41 -13.11 3.60
CA ASP A 67 -8.85 -11.76 3.42
C ASP A 67 -9.93 -10.70 3.14
N GLU A 68 -11.06 -11.12 2.58
CA GLU A 68 -12.17 -10.21 2.28
C GLU A 68 -13.04 -9.92 3.49
N GLU A 69 -13.22 -10.91 4.36
CA GLU A 69 -14.03 -10.81 5.58
C GLU A 69 -13.24 -10.29 6.78
N GLU A 70 -11.93 -10.52 6.82
CA GLU A 70 -11.06 -10.23 7.95
C GLU A 70 -9.81 -9.42 7.59
N GLY A 71 -9.27 -8.69 8.57
CA GLY A 71 -8.00 -8.00 8.42
C GLY A 71 -8.08 -6.63 7.73
N SER A 72 -6.92 -6.15 7.25
CA SER A 72 -6.75 -4.75 6.82
C SER A 72 -7.42 -4.43 5.47
N TRP A 73 -7.84 -5.42 4.69
CA TRP A 73 -8.42 -5.21 3.35
C TRP A 73 -9.94 -5.04 3.37
N LYS A 74 -10.62 -5.62 4.38
CA LYS A 74 -12.08 -5.62 4.55
C LYS A 74 -12.71 -4.25 4.27
N ARG A 75 -12.15 -3.20 4.87
CA ARG A 75 -12.63 -1.81 4.75
C ARG A 75 -12.68 -1.34 3.28
N CYS A 76 -11.62 -1.60 2.52
CA CYS A 76 -11.51 -1.22 1.12
C CYS A 76 -12.40 -2.06 0.21
N ILE A 77 -12.47 -3.38 0.46
CA ILE A 77 -13.31 -4.30 -0.30
C ILE A 77 -14.79 -3.96 -0.15
N LYS A 78 -15.23 -3.77 1.10
CA LYS A 78 -16.59 -3.35 1.43
C LYS A 78 -16.95 -2.04 0.72
N TYR A 79 -16.08 -1.03 0.80
CA TYR A 79 -16.29 0.24 0.12
C TYR A 79 -16.43 0.10 -1.40
N ILE A 80 -15.59 -0.72 -2.04
CA ILE A 80 -15.66 -0.95 -3.49
C ILE A 80 -16.99 -1.64 -3.85
N ARG A 81 -17.40 -2.67 -3.11
CA ARG A 81 -18.67 -3.37 -3.32
C ARG A 81 -19.87 -2.45 -3.14
N GLU A 82 -19.84 -1.56 -2.15
CA GLU A 82 -20.92 -0.60 -1.89
C GLU A 82 -21.01 0.49 -2.97
N LYS A 83 -19.89 0.92 -3.55
CA LYS A 83 -19.87 1.95 -4.60
C LYS A 83 -20.21 1.41 -5.98
N ILE A 84 -19.78 0.21 -6.29
CA ILE A 84 -20.02 -0.42 -7.59
C ILE A 84 -21.38 -1.12 -7.56
N THR A 85 -22.44 -0.35 -7.76
CA THR A 85 -23.81 -0.86 -7.87
C THR A 85 -24.21 -1.16 -9.31
N GLU A 86 -23.54 -0.53 -10.29
CA GLU A 86 -23.82 -0.69 -11.71
C GLU A 86 -22.53 -0.80 -12.52
N TYR A 87 -22.58 -1.57 -13.62
CA TYR A 87 -21.45 -1.73 -14.53
C TYR A 87 -21.41 -0.60 -15.58
N PRO A 88 -20.22 -0.04 -15.88
CA PRO A 88 -20.07 0.94 -16.96
C PRO A 88 -20.51 0.35 -18.30
N LYS A 89 -21.56 0.91 -18.89
CA LYS A 89 -22.08 0.47 -20.19
C LYS A 89 -21.17 0.93 -21.32
N GLY A 90 -21.00 0.10 -22.34
CA GLY A 90 -20.27 0.46 -23.56
C GLY A 90 -18.74 0.32 -23.49
N THR A 91 -18.20 -0.20 -22.39
CA THR A 91 -16.79 -0.57 -22.27
C THR A 91 -16.68 -2.02 -21.80
N ASP A 92 -15.82 -2.82 -22.44
CA ASP A 92 -15.51 -4.17 -21.98
C ASP A 92 -14.62 -4.11 -20.73
N ILE A 93 -15.28 -3.87 -19.60
CA ILE A 93 -14.69 -3.70 -18.27
C ILE A 93 -13.95 -4.97 -17.80
N THR A 94 -14.28 -6.11 -18.38
CA THR A 94 -13.72 -7.41 -18.01
C THR A 94 -12.26 -7.57 -18.47
N SER A 95 -11.85 -6.76 -19.45
CA SER A 95 -10.46 -6.67 -19.91
C SER A 95 -9.56 -5.82 -19.00
N PHE A 96 -10.15 -5.10 -18.04
CA PHE A 96 -9.43 -4.12 -17.23
C PHE A 96 -8.99 -4.68 -15.88
N ILE A 97 -7.79 -4.25 -15.48
CA ILE A 97 -7.27 -4.37 -14.12
C ILE A 97 -7.24 -2.98 -13.49
N PHE A 98 -8.02 -2.81 -12.43
CA PHE A 98 -8.10 -1.57 -11.67
C PHE A 98 -7.04 -1.59 -10.61
N TYR A 99 -6.11 -0.63 -10.65
CA TYR A 99 -5.10 -0.45 -9.62
C TYR A 99 -5.39 0.80 -8.81
N GLY A 100 -5.24 0.66 -7.50
CA GLY A 100 -5.44 1.74 -6.56
C GLY A 100 -4.72 1.49 -5.25
N GLU A 101 -4.91 2.43 -4.34
CA GLU A 101 -4.39 2.36 -2.99
C GLU A 101 -5.54 2.03 -2.03
N CYS A 102 -5.41 0.91 -1.32
CA CYS A 102 -6.21 0.62 -0.15
C CYS A 102 -5.74 1.57 0.98
N CYS A 103 -6.62 2.46 1.41
CA CYS A 103 -6.32 3.53 2.35
C CYS A 103 -6.42 3.01 3.78
N ILE A 104 -5.36 2.31 4.18
CA ILE A 104 -5.13 1.82 5.55
C ILE A 104 -4.09 2.67 6.24
N ARG A 105 -4.13 2.70 7.57
CA ARG A 105 -3.05 3.26 8.37
C ARG A 105 -1.74 2.57 8.02
N HIS A 106 -0.78 3.37 7.58
CA HIS A 106 0.56 2.95 7.22
C HIS A 106 1.57 3.85 7.94
N SER A 107 2.42 4.62 7.26
CA SER A 107 3.37 5.56 7.88
C SER A 107 2.75 6.93 8.18
N ILE A 108 1.90 7.44 7.29
CA ILE A 108 1.18 8.70 7.44
C ILE A 108 -0.16 8.45 8.14
N SER A 109 -0.47 9.33 9.10
CA SER A 109 -1.79 9.37 9.73
C SER A 109 -2.66 10.41 9.03
N TYR A 110 -3.42 9.96 8.02
CA TYR A 110 -4.34 10.83 7.29
C TYR A 110 -5.51 11.30 8.16
N GLN A 111 -6.24 12.32 7.69
CA GLN A 111 -7.57 12.66 8.19
C GLN A 111 -8.57 11.65 7.60
N TRP A 112 -8.67 10.49 8.24
CA TRP A 112 -9.42 9.33 7.74
C TRP A 112 -10.91 9.61 7.46
N ASP A 113 -11.49 10.61 8.11
CA ASP A 113 -12.87 11.04 7.87
C ASP A 113 -13.08 11.70 6.50
N LYS A 114 -12.00 12.17 5.86
CA LYS A 114 -12.01 12.80 4.54
C LYS A 114 -11.43 11.91 3.44
N MET A 115 -10.82 10.78 3.82
CA MET A 115 -10.10 9.92 2.90
C MET A 115 -10.94 8.68 2.58
N PRO A 116 -11.31 8.44 1.31
CA PRO A 116 -12.06 7.25 0.96
C PRO A 116 -11.22 5.99 1.26
N PRO A 117 -11.86 4.84 1.60
CA PRO A 117 -11.16 3.58 1.81
C PRO A 117 -10.33 3.07 0.62
N TYR A 118 -10.63 3.55 -0.58
CA TYR A 118 -9.92 3.21 -1.81
C TYR A 118 -9.75 4.44 -2.69
N LEU A 119 -8.56 4.59 -3.27
CA LEU A 119 -8.26 5.58 -4.30
C LEU A 119 -7.67 4.89 -5.54
N GLY A 120 -8.39 4.94 -6.66
CA GLY A 120 -7.90 4.46 -7.95
C GLY A 120 -6.73 5.31 -8.45
N PHE A 121 -5.75 4.71 -9.13
CA PHE A 121 -4.67 5.48 -9.74
C PHE A 121 -4.28 5.05 -11.15
N ASP A 122 -4.60 3.82 -11.58
CA ASP A 122 -4.36 3.34 -12.95
C ASP A 122 -5.37 2.26 -13.33
N ILE A 123 -5.60 2.13 -14.62
CA ILE A 123 -6.30 0.99 -15.21
C ILE A 123 -5.40 0.41 -16.29
N TYR A 124 -5.23 -0.91 -16.30
CA TYR A 124 -4.50 -1.63 -17.34
C TYR A 124 -5.45 -2.44 -18.20
N ASP A 125 -5.42 -2.22 -19.50
CA ASP A 125 -6.15 -3.05 -20.48
C ASP A 125 -5.31 -4.27 -20.83
N THR A 126 -5.83 -5.46 -20.53
CA THR A 126 -5.15 -6.73 -20.79
C THR A 126 -5.15 -7.12 -22.26
N ARG A 127 -6.06 -6.56 -23.08
CA ARG A 127 -6.13 -6.81 -24.53
C ARG A 127 -5.02 -6.07 -25.25
N ASP A 128 -4.94 -4.77 -25.00
CA ASP A 128 -3.95 -3.88 -25.63
C ASP A 128 -2.60 -3.89 -24.89
N LYS A 129 -2.57 -4.47 -23.68
CA LYS A 129 -1.39 -4.58 -22.81
C LYS A 129 -0.77 -3.23 -22.46
N VAL A 130 -1.63 -2.25 -22.20
CA VAL A 130 -1.24 -0.88 -21.86
C VAL A 130 -2.06 -0.35 -20.69
N TYR A 131 -1.47 0.54 -19.91
CA TYR A 131 -2.17 1.43 -19.01
C TYR A 131 -2.94 2.47 -19.82
N LEU A 132 -4.23 2.61 -19.50
CA LEU A 132 -5.08 3.65 -20.05
C LEU A 132 -4.58 5.03 -19.64
N ASN A 133 -4.73 6.02 -20.51
CA ASN A 133 -4.45 7.41 -20.16
C ASN A 133 -5.24 7.83 -18.91
N HIS A 134 -4.63 8.62 -18.01
CA HIS A 134 -5.25 9.06 -16.77
C HIS A 134 -6.65 9.69 -16.92
N LYS A 135 -6.94 10.40 -18.02
CA LYS A 135 -8.26 11.02 -18.23
C LYS A 135 -9.34 9.95 -18.36
N LEU A 136 -9.09 8.93 -19.19
CA LEU A 136 -9.99 7.80 -19.38
C LEU A 136 -10.08 6.97 -18.10
N ALA A 137 -8.93 6.67 -17.47
CA ALA A 137 -8.91 5.92 -16.22
C ALA A 137 -9.74 6.61 -15.12
N LYS A 138 -9.54 7.91 -14.94
CA LYS A 138 -10.29 8.72 -13.96
C LYS A 138 -11.78 8.76 -14.26
N GLU A 139 -12.17 8.86 -15.52
CA GLU A 139 -13.59 8.84 -15.92
C GLU A 139 -14.23 7.48 -15.62
N ILE A 140 -13.54 6.37 -15.91
CA ILE A 140 -14.06 5.02 -15.58
C ILE A 140 -14.19 4.85 -14.06
N PHE A 141 -13.20 5.26 -13.27
CA PHE A 141 -13.33 5.22 -11.80
C PHE A 141 -14.52 6.06 -11.31
N LYS A 142 -14.72 7.24 -11.88
CA LYS A 142 -15.87 8.10 -11.56
C LYS A 142 -17.21 7.43 -11.90
N GLN A 143 -17.32 6.76 -13.05
CA GLN A 143 -18.52 6.01 -13.44
C GLN A 143 -18.81 4.84 -12.48
N LEU A 144 -17.76 4.24 -11.89
CA LEU A 144 -17.85 3.23 -10.85
C LEU A 144 -18.14 3.80 -9.44
N GLY A 145 -18.31 5.13 -9.32
CA GLY A 145 -18.49 5.78 -8.02
C GLY A 145 -17.24 5.80 -7.13
N LEU A 146 -16.06 5.53 -7.71
CA LEU A 146 -14.78 5.47 -7.02
C LEU A 146 -13.96 6.74 -7.28
N GLU A 147 -13.27 7.19 -6.22
CA GLU A 147 -12.37 8.33 -6.31
C GLU A 147 -11.02 7.94 -6.92
N PHE A 148 -10.37 8.93 -7.54
CA PHE A 148 -9.06 8.80 -8.14
C PHE A 148 -8.05 9.61 -7.33
N VAL A 149 -6.81 9.13 -7.23
CA VAL A 149 -5.74 9.87 -6.55
C VAL A 149 -5.62 11.31 -7.06
N PRO A 150 -5.30 12.28 -6.20
CA PRO A 150 -5.16 13.67 -6.62
C PRO A 150 -4.16 13.83 -7.77
N VAL A 151 -4.64 14.38 -8.88
CA VAL A 151 -3.78 14.83 -9.99
C VAL A 151 -3.30 16.23 -9.65
N ILE A 152 -2.00 16.36 -9.39
CA ILE A 152 -1.38 17.63 -8.98
C ILE A 152 -1.30 18.57 -10.18
N LYS A 153 -0.76 18.07 -11.30
CA LYS A 153 -0.65 18.80 -12.57
C LYS A 153 -0.33 17.85 -13.72
N VAL A 154 -0.59 18.33 -14.93
CA VAL A 154 -0.10 17.74 -16.18
C VAL A 154 0.84 18.76 -16.81
N VAL A 155 2.08 18.35 -17.10
CA VAL A 155 3.12 19.22 -17.64
C VAL A 155 3.77 18.57 -18.85
N LYS A 156 4.43 19.36 -19.70
CA LYS A 156 5.27 18.78 -20.75
C LYS A 156 6.54 18.20 -20.16
N ALA A 157 7.04 17.14 -20.77
CA ALA A 157 8.23 16.46 -20.30
C ALA A 157 9.45 17.40 -20.23
N LYS A 158 9.59 18.33 -21.19
CA LYS A 158 10.63 19.39 -21.19
C LYS A 158 10.58 20.35 -20.01
N ASP A 159 9.41 20.51 -19.40
CA ASP A 159 9.21 21.46 -18.30
C ASP A 159 9.64 20.87 -16.95
N ILE A 160 9.91 19.55 -16.91
CA ILE A 160 10.38 18.89 -15.69
C ILE A 160 11.90 19.07 -15.57
N LYS A 161 12.28 19.81 -14.54
CA LYS A 161 13.68 20.07 -14.17
C LYS A 161 14.08 19.15 -13.01
N GLU A 162 15.08 19.57 -12.24
CA GLU A 162 15.44 18.92 -10.99
C GLU A 162 14.25 18.87 -10.03
N ILE A 163 14.07 17.72 -9.36
CA ILE A 163 12.97 17.46 -8.44
C ILE A 163 13.52 17.35 -7.03
N SER A 164 12.89 18.05 -6.11
CA SER A 164 13.24 18.13 -4.70
C SER A 164 12.01 18.01 -3.81
N ASP A 165 12.23 17.96 -2.50
CA ASP A 165 11.14 17.96 -1.51
C ASP A 165 10.22 19.20 -1.61
N LYS A 166 10.71 20.31 -2.19
CA LYS A 166 9.92 21.53 -2.41
C LYS A 166 8.86 21.38 -3.50
N ASP A 167 9.04 20.41 -4.40
CA ASP A 167 8.11 20.13 -5.50
C ASP A 167 6.96 19.22 -5.06
N VAL A 168 7.07 18.60 -3.88
CA VAL A 168 6.02 17.77 -3.30
C VAL A 168 5.00 18.67 -2.57
N PRO A 169 3.72 18.64 -2.98
CA PRO A 169 2.71 19.51 -2.37
C PRO A 169 2.31 19.02 -0.98
N LYS A 170 1.50 19.85 -0.30
CA LYS A 170 0.69 19.35 0.82
C LYS A 170 -0.25 18.24 0.33
N SER A 171 -0.46 17.23 1.15
CA SER A 171 -1.40 16.16 0.87
C SER A 171 -2.83 16.68 0.82
N ALA A 172 -3.66 16.12 -0.05
CA ALA A 172 -5.08 16.39 -0.07
C ALA A 172 -5.83 15.86 1.17
N TYR A 173 -5.23 14.92 1.91
CA TYR A 173 -5.93 14.15 2.95
C TYR A 173 -5.42 14.41 4.36
N TYR A 174 -4.44 15.29 4.59
CA TYR A 174 -4.03 15.73 5.93
C TYR A 174 -3.17 17.01 5.92
N GLU A 175 -2.95 17.57 7.12
CA GLU A 175 -2.09 18.75 7.31
C GLU A 175 -0.60 18.37 7.32
N GLY A 176 -0.04 18.11 6.14
CA GLY A 176 1.37 17.82 5.95
C GLY A 176 1.75 17.59 4.50
N PRO A 177 3.05 17.36 4.19
CA PRO A 177 3.47 17.04 2.83
C PRO A 177 2.92 15.68 2.40
N ALA A 178 2.59 15.51 1.12
CA ALA A 178 2.36 14.17 0.59
C ALA A 178 3.58 13.25 0.84
N GLU A 179 3.38 11.92 0.84
CA GLU A 179 4.53 10.98 0.85
C GLU A 179 5.54 11.34 -0.24
N GLY A 180 5.00 11.70 -1.40
CA GLY A 180 5.76 12.07 -2.57
C GLY A 180 4.85 12.25 -3.77
N ILE A 181 5.42 12.10 -4.95
CA ILE A 181 4.73 12.26 -6.23
C ILE A 181 5.09 11.12 -7.17
N VAL A 182 4.13 10.73 -8.01
CA VAL A 182 4.32 9.75 -9.09
C VAL A 182 4.22 10.47 -10.42
N PHE A 183 5.26 10.32 -11.24
CA PHE A 183 5.32 10.77 -12.63
C PHE A 183 4.87 9.64 -13.53
N LYS A 184 3.91 9.91 -14.41
CA LYS A 184 3.37 8.93 -15.35
C LYS A 184 3.44 9.46 -16.78
N ASN A 185 4.23 8.79 -17.59
CA ASN A 185 4.26 8.96 -19.03
C ASN A 185 3.46 7.82 -19.66
N TYR A 186 2.18 8.04 -19.93
CA TYR A 186 1.30 7.04 -20.53
C TYR A 186 1.63 6.78 -22.01
N ALA A 187 2.24 7.72 -22.73
CA ALA A 187 2.67 7.49 -24.11
C ALA A 187 3.78 6.43 -24.19
N LYS A 188 4.69 6.43 -23.19
CA LYS A 188 5.80 5.49 -23.09
C LYS A 188 5.55 4.31 -22.15
N GLN A 189 4.43 4.31 -21.43
CA GLN A 189 4.12 3.32 -20.40
C GLN A 189 5.22 3.26 -19.30
N LEU A 190 5.81 4.44 -18.99
CA LEU A 190 6.87 4.59 -17.99
C LEU A 190 6.37 5.38 -16.79
N MET A 191 6.70 4.88 -15.60
CA MET A 191 6.33 5.50 -14.33
C MET A 191 7.56 5.63 -13.43
N ALA A 192 7.70 6.77 -12.78
CA ALA A 192 8.72 7.02 -11.77
C ALA A 192 8.10 7.65 -10.53
N LYS A 193 8.76 7.51 -9.38
CA LYS A 193 8.34 8.18 -8.16
C LYS A 193 9.44 9.05 -7.60
N PHE A 194 9.02 10.07 -6.88
CA PHE A 194 9.83 10.79 -5.92
C PHE A 194 9.17 10.68 -4.55
N VAL A 195 9.95 10.42 -3.51
CA VAL A 195 9.48 10.27 -2.12
C VAL A 195 10.31 11.21 -1.27
N THR A 196 9.64 11.99 -0.41
CA THR A 196 10.29 13.00 0.43
C THR A 196 11.25 12.38 1.44
N ASP A 197 12.26 13.15 1.86
CA ASP A 197 13.19 12.66 2.89
C ASP A 197 12.50 12.48 4.24
N LYS A 198 11.60 13.42 4.59
CA LYS A 198 10.75 13.30 5.77
C LYS A 198 9.96 11.99 5.79
N PHE A 199 9.38 11.57 4.66
CA PHE A 199 8.67 10.31 4.60
C PHE A 199 9.59 9.10 4.76
N LYS A 200 10.80 9.12 4.17
CA LYS A 200 11.77 8.02 4.31
C LYS A 200 12.11 7.78 5.78
N GLU A 201 12.21 8.83 6.59
CA GLU A 201 12.41 8.75 8.04
C GLU A 201 11.21 8.12 8.75
N VAL A 202 10.00 8.64 8.53
CA VAL A 202 8.77 8.10 9.16
C VAL A 202 8.52 6.64 8.77
N ASN A 203 8.76 6.29 7.51
CA ASN A 203 8.62 4.92 7.02
C ASN A 203 9.66 3.97 7.62
N LYS A 204 10.90 4.44 7.85
CA LYS A 204 11.92 3.66 8.57
C LYS A 204 11.48 3.38 10.01
N ASP A 205 10.89 4.37 10.69
CA ASP A 205 10.39 4.17 12.05
C ASP A 205 9.22 3.19 12.11
N THR A 206 8.34 3.21 11.10
CA THR A 206 7.13 2.39 11.05
C THR A 206 7.39 0.95 10.60
N PHE A 207 8.22 0.74 9.57
CA PHE A 207 8.45 -0.59 8.96
C PHE A 207 9.84 -1.17 9.25
N GLY A 208 10.69 -0.41 9.94
CA GLY A 208 12.08 -0.76 10.14
C GLY A 208 12.97 -0.42 8.94
N THR A 209 14.28 -0.53 9.14
CA THR A 209 15.25 -0.31 8.06
C THR A 209 15.22 -1.49 7.08
N SER A 210 15.41 -1.24 5.79
CA SER A 210 15.70 -2.34 4.86
C SER A 210 17.14 -2.80 5.03
N LYS A 211 17.44 -4.06 4.68
CA LYS A 211 18.81 -4.61 4.74
C LYS A 211 19.86 -3.71 4.06
N LYS A 212 19.48 -3.07 2.94
CA LYS A 212 20.36 -2.18 2.16
C LYS A 212 20.81 -0.93 2.93
N TRP A 213 20.00 -0.45 3.87
CA TRP A 213 20.21 0.81 4.58
C TRP A 213 20.47 0.63 6.08
N ALA A 214 20.58 -0.62 6.53
CA ALA A 214 20.87 -0.96 7.91
C ALA A 214 22.25 -0.44 8.31
N LYS A 215 22.33 0.26 9.45
CA LYS A 215 23.58 0.88 9.90
C LYS A 215 24.50 -0.05 10.69
N ASN A 216 23.94 -1.15 11.19
CA ASN A 216 24.64 -2.14 12.01
C ASN A 216 23.98 -3.51 11.85
N ASP A 217 24.66 -4.54 12.34
CA ASP A 217 24.22 -5.92 12.17
C ASP A 217 22.91 -6.24 12.90
N ASN A 218 22.63 -5.59 14.03
CA ASN A 218 21.34 -5.71 14.70
C ASN A 218 20.18 -5.24 13.81
N GLU A 219 20.33 -4.09 13.14
CA GLU A 219 19.32 -3.58 12.19
C GLU A 219 19.13 -4.56 11.02
N ILE A 220 20.19 -5.24 10.56
CA ILE A 220 20.09 -6.26 9.50
C ILE A 220 19.26 -7.47 9.97
N ILE A 221 19.51 -7.96 11.19
CA ILE A 221 18.76 -9.08 11.78
C ILE A 221 17.29 -8.71 11.93
N VAL A 222 16.98 -7.53 12.48
CA VAL A 222 15.61 -7.06 12.65
C VAL A 222 14.91 -6.92 11.29
N ALA A 223 15.58 -6.33 10.30
CA ALA A 223 15.06 -6.19 8.95
C ALA A 223 14.78 -7.53 8.26
N LYS A 224 15.57 -8.56 8.59
CA LYS A 224 15.45 -9.89 7.99
C LYS A 224 14.35 -10.72 8.64
N TYR A 225 14.29 -10.73 9.97
CA TYR A 225 13.52 -11.73 10.70
C TYR A 225 12.34 -11.15 11.50
N CYS A 226 12.37 -9.87 11.89
CA CYS A 226 11.28 -9.22 12.63
C CYS A 226 10.29 -8.53 11.67
N THR A 227 9.66 -9.34 10.81
CA THR A 227 8.76 -8.87 9.75
C THR A 227 7.34 -8.60 10.28
N ASN A 228 6.56 -7.77 9.56
CA ASN A 228 5.14 -7.55 9.92
C ASN A 228 4.35 -8.87 9.99
N PRO A 229 4.41 -9.79 8.99
CA PRO A 229 3.69 -11.06 9.08
C PRO A 229 4.06 -11.90 10.31
N ARG A 230 5.33 -11.88 10.74
CA ARG A 230 5.75 -12.58 11.96
C ARG A 230 5.13 -11.92 13.19
N ILE A 231 5.09 -10.59 13.26
CA ILE A 231 4.46 -9.87 14.37
C ILE A 231 2.94 -10.07 14.37
N ASP A 232 2.29 -9.97 13.22
CA ASP A 232 0.84 -10.17 13.04
C ASP A 232 0.43 -11.58 13.48
N LYS A 233 1.18 -12.62 13.10
CA LYS A 233 1.00 -14.01 13.57
C LYS A 233 0.93 -14.09 15.09
N TRP A 234 1.83 -13.39 15.79
CA TRP A 234 1.84 -13.38 17.26
C TRP A 234 0.77 -12.48 17.87
N ILE A 235 0.34 -11.42 17.19
CA ILE A 235 -0.84 -10.65 17.61
C ILE A 235 -2.07 -11.54 17.57
N PHE A 236 -2.32 -12.24 16.46
CA PHE A 236 -3.47 -13.16 16.34
C PHE A 236 -3.42 -14.28 17.37
N LYS A 237 -2.25 -14.90 17.56
CA LYS A 237 -2.11 -15.93 18.59
C LYS A 237 -2.40 -15.41 20.01
N LEU A 238 -1.97 -14.18 20.33
CA LEU A 238 -2.30 -13.59 21.63
C LEU A 238 -3.81 -13.31 21.76
N ILE A 239 -4.48 -12.95 20.68
CA ILE A 239 -5.96 -12.83 20.66
C ILE A 239 -6.61 -14.18 20.94
N ASP A 240 -6.15 -15.24 20.26
CA ASP A 240 -6.65 -16.61 20.47
C ASP A 240 -6.40 -17.11 21.91
N ASP A 241 -5.28 -16.69 22.51
CA ASP A 241 -4.95 -16.94 23.92
C ASP A 241 -5.77 -16.07 24.91
N GLY A 242 -6.72 -15.25 24.42
CA GLY A 242 -7.66 -14.46 25.21
C GLY A 242 -7.21 -13.03 25.52
N HIS A 243 -6.13 -12.54 24.92
CA HIS A 243 -5.72 -11.14 25.07
C HIS A 243 -6.51 -10.21 24.15
N GLU A 244 -7.03 -9.11 24.70
CA GLU A 244 -7.67 -8.06 23.89
C GLU A 244 -6.66 -7.33 23.00
N LEU A 245 -7.08 -6.94 21.79
CA LEU A 245 -6.28 -6.14 20.85
C LEU A 245 -6.12 -4.69 21.36
N GLN A 246 -5.15 -4.50 22.25
CA GLN A 246 -4.85 -3.22 22.87
C GLN A 246 -3.36 -3.08 23.21
N MET A 247 -2.94 -1.87 23.56
CA MET A 247 -1.54 -1.57 23.89
C MET A 247 -0.95 -2.44 25.01
N LYS A 248 -1.79 -2.98 25.91
CA LYS A 248 -1.38 -3.91 26.97
C LYS A 248 -0.71 -5.18 26.42
N MET A 249 -0.99 -5.60 25.17
CA MET A 249 -0.30 -6.71 24.50
C MET A 249 1.22 -6.53 24.43
N MET A 250 1.74 -5.30 24.51
CA MET A 250 3.18 -5.04 24.57
C MET A 250 3.89 -5.68 25.77
N GLN A 251 3.15 -6.13 26.80
CA GLN A 251 3.69 -6.90 27.92
C GLN A 251 4.17 -8.30 27.50
N HIS A 252 3.63 -8.84 26.40
CA HIS A 252 3.88 -10.22 25.95
C HIS A 252 4.47 -10.29 24.55
N LEU A 253 3.97 -9.45 23.63
CA LEU A 253 4.27 -9.51 22.19
C LEU A 253 5.77 -9.44 21.86
N PRO A 254 6.58 -8.48 22.38
CA PRO A 254 8.00 -8.41 22.05
C PRO A 254 8.78 -9.65 22.46
N THR A 255 8.47 -10.20 23.64
CA THR A 255 9.14 -11.40 24.15
C THR A 255 8.77 -12.62 23.34
N ALA A 256 7.51 -12.75 22.94
CA ALA A 256 7.04 -13.84 22.09
C ALA A 256 7.74 -13.81 20.72
N VAL A 257 7.72 -12.65 20.04
CA VAL A 257 8.38 -12.47 18.73
C VAL A 257 9.89 -12.68 18.84
N TYR A 258 10.54 -12.16 19.88
CA TYR A 258 11.98 -12.37 20.07
C TYR A 258 12.33 -13.85 20.25
N LYS A 259 11.57 -14.59 21.08
CA LYS A 259 11.78 -16.02 21.29
C LYS A 259 11.59 -16.80 19.99
N ASP A 260 10.54 -16.49 19.24
CA ASP A 260 10.24 -17.08 17.93
C ASP A 260 11.39 -16.88 16.92
N ILE A 261 11.94 -15.66 16.83
CA ILE A 261 13.13 -15.39 15.99
C ILE A 261 14.33 -16.22 16.45
N MET A 262 14.62 -16.27 17.75
CA MET A 262 15.76 -17.04 18.26
C MET A 262 15.57 -18.54 18.09
N GLN A 263 14.34 -19.04 18.12
CA GLN A 263 14.03 -20.46 17.93
C GLN A 263 14.14 -20.89 16.47
N GLU A 264 13.57 -20.11 15.54
CA GLU A 264 13.56 -20.46 14.12
C GLU A 264 14.89 -20.12 13.42
N GLU A 265 15.50 -18.98 13.77
CA GLU A 265 16.61 -18.39 13.02
C GLU A 265 17.93 -18.34 13.83
N GLY A 266 17.90 -18.81 15.08
CA GLY A 266 19.02 -18.68 16.01
C GLY A 266 20.31 -19.33 15.53
N GLN A 267 20.24 -20.47 14.84
CA GLN A 267 21.42 -21.11 14.26
C GLN A 267 22.04 -20.25 13.15
N GLU A 268 21.24 -19.75 12.21
CA GLU A 268 21.75 -18.88 11.14
C GLU A 268 22.37 -17.60 11.73
N ILE A 269 21.73 -17.02 12.74
CA ILE A 269 22.22 -15.85 13.46
C ILE A 269 23.55 -16.17 14.17
N LEU A 270 23.64 -17.30 14.87
CA LEU A 270 24.83 -17.71 15.64
C LEU A 270 26.05 -17.99 14.75
N PHE A 271 25.84 -18.61 13.59
CA PHE A 271 26.90 -18.91 12.63
C PHE A 271 27.16 -17.79 11.61
N SER A 272 26.46 -16.66 11.74
CA SER A 272 26.71 -15.48 10.91
C SER A 272 28.00 -14.76 11.31
N LYS A 273 28.46 -13.86 10.44
CA LYS A 273 29.59 -12.94 10.73
C LYS A 273 29.14 -11.68 11.48
N PHE A 274 27.89 -11.64 11.95
CA PHE A 274 27.31 -10.45 12.56
C PHE A 274 27.86 -10.23 13.99
N ALA A 275 28.20 -8.99 14.30
CA ALA A 275 28.51 -8.54 15.65
C ALA A 275 27.20 -8.15 16.35
N ILE A 276 26.67 -9.07 17.16
CA ILE A 276 25.33 -8.94 17.75
C ILE A 276 25.40 -8.39 19.17
N ASN A 277 24.70 -7.29 19.40
CA ASN A 277 24.38 -6.84 20.76
C ASN A 277 22.96 -7.29 21.12
N PHE A 278 22.81 -8.33 21.94
CA PHE A 278 21.49 -8.89 22.28
C PHE A 278 20.57 -7.94 23.06
N GLN A 279 21.13 -7.03 23.86
CA GLN A 279 20.34 -6.04 24.58
C GLN A 279 19.72 -5.03 23.61
N ASP A 280 20.52 -4.55 22.66
CA ASP A 280 20.03 -3.64 21.63
C ASP A 280 19.08 -4.37 20.64
N LEU A 281 19.35 -5.63 20.29
CA LEU A 281 18.46 -6.42 19.44
C LEU A 281 17.06 -6.54 20.06
N LYS A 282 16.95 -6.85 21.36
CA LYS A 282 15.66 -6.89 22.07
C LYS A 282 14.95 -5.54 22.05
N LYS A 283 15.69 -4.45 22.21
CA LYS A 283 15.15 -3.08 22.15
C LYS A 283 14.60 -2.76 20.75
N GLN A 284 15.31 -3.14 19.70
CA GLN A 284 14.86 -2.94 18.33
C GLN A 284 13.63 -3.79 17.99
N VAL A 285 13.59 -5.07 18.40
CA VAL A 285 12.39 -5.93 18.25
C VAL A 285 11.19 -5.32 18.97
N THR A 286 11.38 -4.83 20.20
CA THR A 286 10.31 -4.16 20.97
C THR A 286 9.75 -2.95 20.23
N ARG A 287 10.62 -2.10 19.66
CA ARG A 287 10.19 -0.94 18.85
C ARG A 287 9.40 -1.37 17.62
N ARG A 288 9.80 -2.45 16.94
CA ARG A 288 9.06 -3.00 15.79
C ARG A 288 7.69 -3.53 16.18
N CYS A 289 7.60 -4.32 17.25
CA CYS A 289 6.32 -4.80 17.76
C CYS A 289 5.37 -3.64 18.11
N LEU A 290 5.88 -2.58 18.74
CA LEU A 290 5.11 -1.39 19.06
C LEU A 290 4.53 -0.71 17.81
N ALA A 291 5.36 -0.54 16.77
CA ALA A 291 4.94 0.10 15.53
C ALA A 291 3.83 -0.68 14.83
N VAL A 292 4.02 -2.00 14.68
CA VAL A 292 3.03 -2.88 14.02
C VAL A 292 1.74 -2.97 14.83
N LEU A 293 1.82 -3.15 16.16
CA LEU A 293 0.62 -3.21 17.00
C LEU A 293 -0.22 -1.93 16.93
N LYS A 294 0.41 -0.74 16.93
CA LYS A 294 -0.29 0.54 16.73
C LYS A 294 -0.99 0.61 15.37
N GLN A 295 -0.38 0.04 14.34
CA GLN A 295 -0.96 -0.02 12.99
C GLN A 295 -2.21 -0.92 12.99
N VAL A 296 -2.11 -2.13 13.54
CA VAL A 296 -3.23 -3.08 13.61
C VAL A 296 -4.40 -2.52 14.42
N ILE A 297 -4.14 -1.97 15.62
CA ILE A 297 -5.16 -1.31 16.45
C ILE A 297 -5.82 -0.17 15.68
N GLY A 298 -5.03 0.67 15.01
CA GLY A 298 -5.55 1.80 14.23
C GLY A 298 -6.43 1.36 13.08
N ASN A 299 -6.02 0.35 12.31
CA ASN A 299 -6.80 -0.17 11.20
C ASN A 299 -8.10 -0.83 11.66
N ASN A 300 -8.07 -1.58 12.76
CA ASN A 300 -9.27 -2.18 13.33
C ASN A 300 -10.30 -1.09 13.75
N ALA A 301 -9.83 -0.05 14.45
CA ALA A 301 -10.69 1.06 14.86
C ALA A 301 -11.29 1.83 13.67
N LEU A 302 -10.56 1.96 12.55
CA LEU A 302 -11.08 2.57 11.32
C LEU A 302 -12.22 1.75 10.72
N SER A 303 -12.04 0.43 10.60
CA SER A 303 -13.08 -0.48 10.10
C SER A 303 -14.34 -0.44 10.97
N GLU A 304 -14.20 -0.47 12.31
CA GLU A 304 -15.33 -0.40 13.24
C GLU A 304 -16.10 0.93 13.16
N LYS A 305 -15.40 2.05 12.94
CA LYS A 305 -16.02 3.38 12.81
C LYS A 305 -16.92 3.45 11.58
N ASP A 306 -16.44 2.94 10.45
CA ASP A 306 -17.19 2.91 9.20
C ASP A 306 -18.41 1.98 9.29
N GLU A 307 -18.28 0.82 9.95
CA GLU A 307 -19.42 -0.08 10.20
C GLU A 307 -20.52 0.57 11.04
N LYS A 308 -20.16 1.36 12.07
CA LYS A 308 -21.13 2.10 12.88
C LYS A 308 -21.82 3.19 12.07
N LYS A 309 -21.07 3.92 11.23
CA LYS A 309 -21.61 4.98 10.38
C LYS A 309 -22.64 4.44 9.38
N ASN A 310 -22.34 3.34 8.69
CA ASN A 310 -23.27 2.74 7.72
C ASN A 310 -24.58 2.28 8.39
N LYS A 311 -24.51 1.66 9.58
CA LYS A 311 -25.72 1.25 10.33
C LYS A 311 -26.61 2.43 10.73
N LEU A 312 -26.01 3.56 11.11
CA LEU A 312 -26.74 4.78 11.44
C LEU A 312 -27.46 5.36 10.22
N GLU A 313 -26.81 5.33 9.04
CA GLU A 313 -27.40 5.80 7.77
C GLU A 313 -28.53 4.88 7.28
N GLU A 314 -28.48 3.57 7.54
CA GLU A 314 -29.55 2.61 7.19
C GLU A 314 -30.81 2.73 8.08
N THR A 315 -30.70 3.37 9.25
CA THR A 315 -31.82 3.49 10.22
C THR A 315 -32.58 4.81 10.10
N LEU A 316 -32.16 5.71 9.20
CA LEU A 316 -32.73 7.04 8.95
C LEU A 316 -33.54 7.08 7.65
#